data_AF-A0A957CME3-F1
#
_entry.id   AF-A0A957CME3-F1
#
_cell.length_a   1.000
_cell.length_b   1.000
_cell.length_c   1.000
_cell.angle_alpha   90.00
_cell.angle_beta   90.00
_cell.angle_gamma   90.00
#
_symmetry.space_group_name_H-M   'P 1'
#
loop_
_entity.id
_entity.type
_entity.pdbx_description
1 polymer ?
#
loop_
_entity_poly.entity_id
_entity_poly.type
_entity_poly.pdbx_seq_one_letter_code
_entity_poly.pdbx_strand_id
1 'polypeptide(L)'
;GAETAAASVMTTIEAPVTDTSAVGICENPQPGIDQGSTYIVGECEWLIRIAGNLGVDYDAVVALNPQIENPNIIYVGQVINLPPR
;
A
#
# COMPACT_ATOMS: atom_id res chain seq x y z
N GLY A 1 33.54 15.94 -25.71
CA GLY A 1 33.80 16.07 -24.27
C GLY A 1 32.54 16.58 -23.61
N ALA A 2 32.06 15.82 -22.63
CA ALA A 2 30.91 16.03 -21.75
C ALA A 2 29.51 15.94 -22.38
N GLU A 3 28.90 14.79 -22.15
CA GLU A 3 27.54 14.38 -22.52
C GLU A 3 26.45 15.12 -21.74
N THR A 4 25.47 15.62 -22.49
CA THR A 4 24.16 16.07 -22.02
C THR A 4 23.37 14.86 -21.52
N ALA A 5 23.08 14.78 -20.22
CA ALA A 5 22.13 13.81 -19.69
C ALA A 5 20.71 14.42 -19.73
N ALA A 6 19.92 13.98 -20.71
CA ALA A 6 18.47 14.12 -20.69
C ALA A 6 17.89 13.15 -19.66
N ALA A 7 17.18 13.66 -18.65
CA ALA A 7 16.31 12.84 -17.82
C ALA A 7 14.91 12.84 -18.45
N SER A 8 14.47 11.64 -18.79
CA SER A 8 13.33 11.35 -19.65
C SER A 8 12.00 11.85 -19.11
N VAL A 9 11.20 12.39 -20.03
CA VAL A 9 9.74 12.34 -20.02
C VAL A 9 9.30 10.89 -19.80
N MET A 10 8.69 10.59 -18.65
CA MET A 10 7.82 9.42 -18.53
C MET A 10 6.39 9.88 -18.77
N THR A 11 6.06 9.96 -20.06
CA THR A 11 4.69 10.05 -20.55
C THR A 11 3.97 8.74 -20.22
N THR A 12 2.78 8.89 -19.63
CA THR A 12 1.59 8.04 -19.75
C THR A 12 1.80 6.56 -20.06
N ILE A 13 1.58 5.72 -19.05
CA ILE A 13 0.87 4.45 -19.22
C ILE A 13 -0.47 4.54 -18.46
N GLU A 14 -1.43 5.30 -19.00
CA GLU A 14 -2.83 5.03 -18.66
C GLU A 14 -3.19 3.72 -19.35
N ALA A 15 -3.10 2.63 -18.59
CA ALA A 15 -3.61 1.35 -19.03
C ALA A 15 -5.11 1.50 -19.38
N PRO A 16 -5.60 0.86 -20.46
CA PRO A 16 -7.02 0.92 -20.78
C PRO A 16 -7.80 0.23 -19.66
N VAL A 17 -8.49 0.99 -18.83
CA VAL A 17 -9.48 0.44 -17.90
C VAL A 17 -10.77 0.12 -18.66
N THR A 18 -10.72 -0.96 -19.43
CA THR A 18 -11.93 -1.66 -19.87
C THR A 18 -12.04 -2.95 -19.10
N ASP A 19 -12.88 -2.97 -18.06
CA ASP A 19 -13.87 -4.05 -17.96
C ASP A 19 -15.03 -3.67 -17.04
N THR A 20 -16.22 -3.70 -17.63
CA THR A 20 -17.49 -3.85 -16.93
C THR A 20 -17.57 -5.30 -16.45
N SER A 21 -17.19 -5.59 -15.21
CA SER A 21 -17.60 -6.82 -14.52
C SER A 21 -17.70 -6.59 -13.01
N ALA A 22 -18.94 -6.45 -12.56
CA ALA A 22 -19.28 -6.54 -11.15
C ALA A 22 -19.05 -7.98 -10.66
N VAL A 23 -17.90 -8.24 -10.06
CA VAL A 23 -17.73 -9.27 -9.03
C VAL A 23 -16.90 -8.64 -7.93
N GLY A 24 -17.47 -8.54 -6.72
CA GLY A 24 -16.79 -8.05 -5.52
C GLY A 24 -15.74 -9.03 -5.01
N ILE A 25 -14.74 -9.31 -5.84
CA ILE A 25 -13.55 -10.07 -5.49
C ILE A 25 -12.32 -9.23 -5.79
N CYS A 26 -11.26 -9.49 -5.04
CA CYS A 26 -9.95 -8.84 -5.12
C CYS A 26 -9.21 -9.20 -6.42
N GLU A 27 -9.86 -9.10 -7.58
CA GLU A 27 -9.37 -9.64 -8.85
C GLU A 27 -8.21 -8.83 -9.43
N ASN A 28 -8.13 -7.54 -9.06
CA ASN A 28 -6.99 -6.69 -9.35
C ASN A 28 -6.84 -5.66 -8.22
N PRO A 29 -6.31 -6.06 -7.05
CA PRO A 29 -6.24 -5.17 -5.91
C PRO A 29 -5.19 -4.10 -6.18
N GLN A 30 -5.55 -2.83 -6.02
CA GLN A 30 -4.56 -1.76 -5.91
C GLN A 30 -3.66 -2.06 -4.70
N PRO A 31 -2.35 -2.26 -4.89
CA PRO A 31 -1.45 -2.56 -3.78
C PRO A 31 -1.34 -1.34 -2.86
N GLY A 32 -1.11 -1.59 -1.58
CA GLY A 32 -0.86 -0.53 -0.63
C GLY A 32 0.45 0.21 -0.92
N ILE A 33 0.54 1.43 -0.43
CA ILE A 33 1.66 2.34 -0.69
C ILE A 33 2.51 2.41 0.58
N ASP A 34 3.73 1.88 0.51
CA ASP A 34 4.75 2.09 1.54
C ASP A 34 5.36 3.49 1.41
N GLN A 35 5.31 4.26 2.49
CA GLN A 35 5.93 5.58 2.61
C GLN A 35 7.09 5.58 3.63
N GLY A 36 7.66 4.41 3.92
CA GLY A 36 8.70 4.22 4.94
C GLY A 36 8.17 4.20 6.38
N SER A 37 7.69 5.34 6.89
CA SER A 37 7.17 5.46 8.26
C SER A 37 5.66 5.20 8.37
N THR A 38 4.96 5.20 7.24
CA THR A 38 3.54 4.88 7.17
C THR A 38 3.25 4.00 5.97
N TYR A 39 2.09 3.34 6.01
CA TYR A 39 1.56 2.50 4.95
C TYR A 39 0.12 2.89 4.64
N ILE A 40 -0.20 3.10 3.38
CA ILE A 40 -1.58 3.32 2.92
C ILE A 40 -2.13 1.97 2.47
N VAL A 41 -3.18 1.49 3.15
CA VAL A 41 -3.75 0.15 2.94
C VAL A 41 -4.30 -0.01 1.53
N GLY A 42 -3.84 -1.05 0.83
CA GLY A 42 -4.38 -1.45 -0.47
C GLY A 42 -5.65 -2.29 -0.37
N GLU A 43 -6.18 -2.66 -1.52
CA GLU A 43 -7.36 -3.51 -1.60
C GLU A 43 -7.04 -4.92 -1.11
N CYS A 44 -7.91 -5.45 -0.25
CA CYS A 44 -7.86 -6.83 0.24
C CYS A 44 -6.57 -7.18 0.98
N GLU A 45 -5.97 -6.16 1.58
CA GLU A 45 -4.93 -6.30 2.58
C GLU A 45 -5.52 -6.30 3.99
N TRP A 46 -4.74 -6.84 4.92
CA TRP A 46 -5.06 -6.82 6.33
C TRP A 46 -3.77 -6.72 7.13
N LEU A 47 -3.88 -6.25 8.36
CA LEU A 47 -2.74 -5.72 9.12
C LEU A 47 -1.60 -6.74 9.30
N ILE A 48 -1.90 -8.01 9.59
CA ILE A 48 -0.87 -9.05 9.74
C ILE A 48 -0.14 -9.37 8.43
N ARG A 49 -0.80 -9.26 7.26
CA ARG A 49 -0.15 -9.45 5.95
C ARG A 49 0.78 -8.29 5.63
N ILE A 50 0.33 -7.06 5.88
CA ILE A 50 1.14 -5.86 5.68
C ILE A 50 2.41 -5.96 6.55
N ALA A 51 2.24 -6.28 7.84
CA ALA A 51 3.38 -6.45 8.76
C ALA A 51 4.37 -7.52 8.28
N GLY A 52 3.88 -8.70 7.87
CA GLY A 52 4.70 -9.77 7.33
C GLY A 52 5.43 -9.40 6.04
N ASN A 53 4.76 -8.73 5.11
CA ASN A 53 5.35 -8.28 3.83
C ASN A 53 6.45 -7.25 4.05
N LEU A 54 6.30 -6.39 5.06
CA LEU A 54 7.28 -5.36 5.40
C LEU A 54 8.37 -5.86 6.36
N GLY A 55 8.24 -7.08 6.90
CA GLY A 55 9.17 -7.61 7.89
C GLY A 55 9.15 -6.83 9.20
N VAL A 56 8.02 -6.23 9.56
CA VAL A 56 7.83 -5.52 10.83
C VAL A 56 7.03 -6.37 11.80
N ASP A 57 7.22 -6.12 13.09
CA ASP A 57 6.46 -6.80 14.13
C ASP A 57 4.99 -6.34 14.15
N TYR A 58 4.07 -7.30 14.15
CA TYR A 58 2.63 -7.02 14.13
C TYR A 58 2.16 -6.33 15.41
N ASP A 59 2.66 -6.74 16.58
CA ASP A 59 2.26 -6.15 17.86
C ASP A 59 2.75 -4.70 17.96
N ALA A 60 3.96 -4.42 17.47
CA ALA A 60 4.49 -3.06 17.34
C ALA A 60 3.62 -2.19 16.41
N VAL A 61 3.14 -2.74 15.29
CA VAL A 61 2.20 -2.03 14.41
C VAL A 61 0.89 -1.76 15.15
N VAL A 62 0.30 -2.73 15.85
CA VAL A 62 -0.94 -2.52 16.62
C VAL A 62 -0.76 -1.46 17.70
N ALA A 63 0.34 -1.50 18.45
CA ALA A 63 0.65 -0.54 19.51
C ALA A 63 0.80 0.90 19.00
N LEU A 64 1.33 1.09 17.79
CA LEU A 64 1.48 2.41 17.14
C LEU A 64 0.17 2.94 16.53
N ASN A 65 -0.88 2.13 16.48
CA ASN A 65 -2.14 2.49 15.85
C ASN A 65 -3.35 2.34 16.81
N PRO A 66 -3.39 3.07 17.94
CA PRO A 66 -4.49 3.01 18.90
C PRO A 66 -5.84 3.45 18.34
N GLN A 67 -5.86 4.11 17.17
CA GLN A 67 -7.08 4.43 16.42
C GLN A 67 -7.75 3.20 15.80
N ILE A 68 -7.08 2.05 15.76
CA ILE A 68 -7.61 0.79 15.22
C ILE A 68 -8.15 -0.03 16.40
N GLU A 69 -9.42 0.13 16.70
CA GLU A 69 -10.08 -0.56 17.82
C GLU A 69 -10.08 -2.09 17.66
N ASN A 70 -10.24 -2.56 16.43
CA ASN A 70 -10.14 -3.96 16.08
C ASN A 70 -9.08 -4.13 14.98
N PRO A 71 -7.88 -4.67 15.28
CA PRO A 71 -6.79 -4.79 14.32
C PRO A 71 -7.08 -5.76 13.15
N ASN A 72 -8.16 -6.55 13.26
CA ASN A 72 -8.65 -7.38 12.15
C ASN A 72 -9.52 -6.60 11.15
N ILE A 73 -9.85 -5.34 11.44
CA ILE A 73 -10.68 -4.47 10.61
C ILE A 73 -9.87 -3.22 10.25
N ILE A 74 -9.43 -3.15 9.00
CA ILE A 74 -8.81 -1.97 8.39
C ILE A 74 -9.45 -1.71 7.03
N TYR A 75 -9.36 -0.47 6.56
CA TYR A 75 -10.02 -0.03 5.34
C TYR A 75 -9.01 0.37 4.27
N VAL A 76 -9.37 0.21 3.01
CA VAL A 76 -8.58 0.69 1.87
C VAL A 76 -8.39 2.21 2.01
N GLY A 77 -7.16 2.68 1.75
CA GLY A 77 -6.79 4.08 1.92
C GLY A 77 -6.53 4.50 3.38
N GLN A 78 -6.75 3.63 4.35
CA GLN A 78 -6.39 3.89 5.74
C GLN A 78 -4.86 4.01 5.88
N VAL A 79 -4.42 4.98 6.68
CA VAL A 79 -3.00 5.17 7.00
C VAL A 79 -2.65 4.40 8.26
N ILE A 80 -1.61 3.57 8.16
CA ILE A 80 -1.06 2.75 9.24
C ILE A 80 0.33 3.30 9.58
N ASN A 81 0.57 3.60 10.85
CA ASN A 81 1.89 3.93 11.36
C ASN A 81 2.75 2.66 11.44
N LEU A 82 3.98 2.73 10.93
CA LEU A 82 4.92 1.62 10.96
C LEU A 82 6.02 1.85 12.00
N PRO A 83 6.53 0.80 12.65
CA PRO A 83 7.72 0.92 13.49
C PRO A 83 8.96 1.24 12.63
N PRO A 84 10.03 1.78 13.25
CA PRO A 84 11.32 1.93 12.56
C PRO A 84 11.86 0.56 12.11
N ARG A 85 12.47 0.54 10.92
CA ARG A 85 12.97 -0.66 10.21
C ARG A 85 14.48 -0.60 10.03
#